data_AF-A0A2V6G7V0-F1
#
_entry.id   AF-A0A2V6G7V0-F1
#
_cell.length_a   1.000
_cell.length_b   1.000
_cell.length_c   1.000
_cell.angle_alpha   90.00
_cell.angle_beta   90.00
_cell.angle_gamma   90.00
#
_symmetry.space_group_name_H-M   'P 1'
#
loop_
_entity.id
_entity.type
_entity.pdbx_description
1 polymer ?
#
loop_
_entity_poly.entity_id
_entity_poly.type
_entity_poly.pdbx_seq_one_letter_code
_entity_poly.pdbx_strand_id
1 'polypeptide(L)'
;MQPDGTSIALWSDIRRLRYRESSREAKLMKPGELVPCDFNPGLFVARRLMKGSRLRLVVTAINSILWQKNYCSGGIVADETAKYAHTCNVQVYHDAEHPSAIQLPLR
;
A
#
# COMPACT_ATOMS: atom_id res chain seq x y z
N MET A 1 -15.36 9.22 2.60
CA MET A 1 -16.06 10.20 1.76
C MET A 1 -17.35 10.59 2.42
N GLN A 2 -17.56 11.89 2.56
CA GLN A 2 -18.80 12.46 3.06
C GLN A 2 -19.87 12.49 1.96
N PRO A 3 -21.16 12.65 2.31
CA PRO A 3 -22.26 12.64 1.33
C PRO A 3 -22.16 13.74 0.25
N ASP A 4 -21.52 14.86 0.56
CA ASP A 4 -21.25 15.97 -0.36
C ASP A 4 -20.08 15.72 -1.33
N GLY A 5 -19.44 14.55 -1.23
CA GLY A 5 -18.27 14.18 -2.03
C GLY A 5 -16.93 14.50 -1.37
N THR A 6 -16.91 15.20 -0.23
CA THR A 6 -15.67 15.55 0.48
C THR A 6 -14.91 14.28 0.87
N SER A 7 -13.66 14.17 0.42
CA SER A 7 -12.77 13.07 0.78
C SER A 7 -11.84 13.49 1.90
N ILE A 8 -11.84 12.74 2.99
CA ILE A 8 -10.97 13.00 4.14
C ILE A 8 -10.08 11.80 4.33
N ALA A 9 -8.76 12.01 4.25
CA ALA A 9 -7.78 11.00 4.57
C ALA A 9 -7.90 10.66 6.05
N LEU A 10 -8.18 9.39 6.35
CA LEU A 10 -8.20 8.88 7.72
C LEU A 10 -6.82 8.43 8.11
N TRP A 11 -6.17 7.65 7.24
CA TRP A 11 -4.88 7.04 7.49
C TRP A 11 -4.27 6.42 6.22
N SER A 12 -2.99 6.10 6.27
CA SER A 12 -2.28 5.36 5.22
C SER A 12 -1.06 4.64 5.81
N ASP A 13 -0.67 3.54 5.19
CA ASP A 13 0.63 2.89 5.36
C ASP A 13 1.36 2.82 4.02
N ILE A 14 2.66 2.62 4.06
CA ILE A 14 3.52 2.46 2.89
C ILE A 14 4.46 1.30 3.14
N ARG A 15 4.52 0.37 2.17
CA ARG A 15 5.46 -0.75 2.20
C ARG A 15 6.22 -0.84 0.90
N ARG A 16 7.51 -1.17 1.00
CA ARG A 16 8.32 -1.63 -0.12
C ARG A 16 8.37 -3.16 -0.05
N LEU A 17 7.89 -3.84 -1.09
CA LEU A 17 7.64 -5.29 -1.06
C LEU A 17 8.88 -6.15 -0.74
N ARG A 18 10.10 -5.64 -0.98
CA ARG A 18 11.32 -6.34 -0.57
C ARG A 18 11.46 -6.49 0.95
N TYR A 19 10.76 -5.67 1.72
CA TYR A 19 10.76 -5.68 3.19
C TYR A 19 9.41 -6.17 3.76
N ARG A 20 8.65 -6.95 2.97
CA ARG A 20 7.32 -7.44 3.38
C ARG A 20 7.37 -8.39 4.59
N GLU A 21 8.46 -9.15 4.73
CA GLU A 21 8.66 -10.13 5.83
C GLU A 21 9.50 -9.56 6.98
N SER A 22 10.36 -8.56 6.70
CA SER A 22 11.29 -7.97 7.67
C SER A 22 11.63 -6.54 7.28
N SER A 23 11.71 -5.64 8.27
CA SER A 23 12.19 -4.27 8.04
C SER A 23 13.72 -4.19 7.89
N ARG A 24 14.44 -5.28 8.18
CA ARG A 24 15.91 -5.33 8.19
C ARG A 24 16.48 -6.10 7.00
N GLU A 25 15.80 -7.16 6.59
CA GLU A 25 16.27 -8.06 5.55
C GLU A 25 15.43 -7.92 4.28
N ALA A 26 16.11 -7.65 3.17
CA ALA A 26 15.46 -7.56 1.87
C ALA A 26 15.31 -8.95 1.25
N LYS A 27 14.10 -9.26 0.77
CA LYS A 27 13.79 -10.44 -0.03
C LYS A 27 13.07 -10.02 -1.30
N LEU A 28 13.68 -10.22 -2.46
CA LEU A 28 13.06 -9.82 -3.73
C LEU A 28 11.76 -10.58 -4.00
N MET A 29 10.88 -9.93 -4.76
CA MET A 29 9.68 -10.54 -5.32
C MET A 29 10.07 -11.31 -6.59
N LYS A 30 9.48 -12.48 -6.81
CA LYS A 30 9.54 -13.13 -8.13
C LYS A 30 8.33 -12.67 -8.96
N PRO A 31 8.51 -12.31 -10.24
CA PRO A 31 7.38 -11.99 -11.11
C PRO A 31 6.34 -13.13 -11.14
N GLY A 32 5.06 -12.80 -10.98
CA GLY A 32 3.96 -13.77 -10.93
C GLY A 32 3.77 -14.49 -9.58
N GLU A 33 4.68 -14.32 -8.63
CA GLU A 33 4.54 -14.88 -7.28
C GLU A 33 3.47 -14.11 -6.50
N LEU A 34 2.48 -14.86 -5.99
CA LEU A 34 1.50 -14.32 -5.07
C LEU A 34 2.07 -14.35 -3.65
N VAL A 35 2.07 -13.21 -2.97
CA VAL A 35 2.51 -13.10 -1.57
C VAL A 35 1.50 -12.29 -0.75
N PRO A 36 1.24 -12.67 0.51
CA PRO A 36 0.53 -11.80 1.44
C PRO A 36 1.39 -10.57 1.75
N CYS A 37 0.74 -9.42 1.91
CA CYS A 37 1.39 -8.16 2.27
C CYS A 37 0.60 -7.46 3.36
N ASP A 38 1.14 -7.49 4.58
CA ASP A 38 0.51 -6.84 5.72
C ASP A 38 0.94 -5.38 5.84
N PHE A 39 -0.08 -4.54 6.01
CA PHE A 39 0.05 -3.12 6.32
C PHE A 39 -0.45 -2.92 7.74
N ASN A 40 0.39 -2.34 8.58
CA ASN A 40 0.06 -2.08 9.98
C ASN A 40 0.55 -0.67 10.32
N PRO A 41 -0.30 0.34 10.10
CA PRO A 41 0.21 1.71 10.14
C PRO A 41 0.43 2.28 11.56
N GLY A 42 0.29 1.49 12.64
CA GLY A 42 0.74 1.79 14.00
C GLY A 42 -0.12 2.75 14.86
N LEU A 43 -0.47 3.94 14.35
CA LEU A 43 -1.42 4.88 14.97
C LEU A 43 -2.89 4.40 14.95
N PHE A 44 -3.82 5.15 15.54
CA PHE A 44 -5.25 4.85 15.48
C PHE A 44 -6.03 6.02 14.90
N VAL A 45 -7.14 5.73 14.23
CA VAL A 45 -8.11 6.74 13.79
C VAL A 45 -9.29 6.71 14.75
N ALA A 46 -9.49 7.79 15.49
CA ALA A 46 -10.69 7.99 16.31
C ALA A 46 -11.57 9.05 15.67
N ARG A 47 -12.53 8.63 14.83
CA ARG A 47 -13.43 9.55 14.14
C ARG A 47 -14.84 9.01 14.01
N ARG A 48 -15.82 9.81 14.42
CA ARG A 48 -17.23 9.57 14.09
C ARG A 48 -17.49 9.97 12.63
N LEU A 49 -18.08 9.05 11.86
CA LEU A 49 -18.46 9.31 10.48
C LEU A 49 -19.88 9.89 10.44
N MET A 50 -20.09 10.86 9.55
CA MET A 50 -21.44 11.38 9.30
C MET A 50 -22.29 10.29 8.65
N LYS A 51 -23.59 10.25 8.99
CA LYS A 51 -24.54 9.34 8.34
C LYS A 51 -24.47 9.52 6.82
N GLY A 52 -24.47 8.40 6.10
CA GLY A 52 -24.35 8.38 4.63
C GLY A 52 -22.91 8.48 4.10
N SER A 53 -21.91 8.60 4.97
CA SER A 53 -20.50 8.54 4.54
C SER A 53 -20.14 7.14 4.03
N ARG A 54 -19.17 7.07 3.11
CA ARG A 54 -18.58 5.83 2.62
C ARG A 54 -17.12 5.73 3.03
N LEU A 55 -16.71 4.56 3.52
CA LEU A 55 -15.30 4.23 3.67
C LEU A 55 -14.73 3.85 2.31
N ARG A 56 -13.51 4.31 2.03
CA ARG A 56 -12.79 4.04 0.78
C ARG A 56 -11.37 3.63 1.13
N LEU A 57 -10.98 2.43 0.70
CA LEU A 57 -9.59 2.00 0.66
C LEU A 57 -9.02 2.36 -0.71
N VAL A 58 -7.81 2.92 -0.74
CA VAL A 58 -7.07 3.19 -1.98
C VAL A 58 -5.76 2.44 -1.89
N VAL A 59 -5.51 1.57 -2.86
CA VAL A 59 -4.22 0.88 -3.02
C VAL A 59 -3.57 1.42 -4.29
N THR A 60 -2.36 1.93 -4.17
CA THR A 60 -1.64 2.56 -5.28
C THR A 60 -0.14 2.39 -5.15
N ALA A 61 0.57 2.44 -6.27
CA ALA A 61 1.99 2.73 -6.27
C ALA A 61 2.21 4.21 -5.93
N ILE A 62 3.31 4.50 -5.22
CA ILE A 62 3.62 5.85 -4.78
C ILE A 62 4.53 6.51 -5.80
N ASN A 63 4.13 7.70 -6.23
CA ASN A 63 4.98 8.64 -6.95
C ASN A 63 4.95 9.98 -6.19
N SER A 64 5.93 10.18 -5.32
CA SER A 64 5.97 11.32 -4.39
C SER A 64 7.37 11.91 -4.32
N ILE A 65 7.46 13.20 -4.01
CA ILE A 65 8.73 13.85 -3.65
C ILE A 65 9.15 13.55 -2.20
N LEU A 66 8.23 13.05 -1.37
CA LEU A 66 8.47 12.77 0.04
C LEU A 66 9.12 11.40 0.28
N TRP A 67 9.03 10.49 -0.69
CA TRP A 67 9.49 9.11 -0.57
C TRP A 67 10.40 8.74 -1.73
N GLN A 68 11.39 7.90 -1.45
CA GLN A 68 12.23 7.31 -2.49
C GLN A 68 11.40 6.48 -3.47
N LYS A 69 11.60 6.71 -4.76
CA LYS A 69 10.94 5.96 -5.83
C LYS A 69 11.38 4.49 -5.81
N ASN A 70 10.45 3.59 -6.11
CA ASN A 70 10.78 2.20 -6.44
C ASN A 70 10.89 2.10 -7.96
N TYR A 71 12.09 1.88 -8.49
CA TYR A 71 12.33 1.78 -9.92
C TYR A 71 11.97 0.42 -10.51
N CYS A 72 11.52 -0.53 -9.66
CA CYS A 72 11.09 -1.86 -10.08
C CYS A 72 12.17 -2.72 -10.77
N SER A 73 13.44 -2.38 -10.54
CA SER A 73 14.64 -3.12 -10.97
C SER A 73 15.19 -4.08 -9.90
N GLY A 74 14.85 -3.88 -8.62
CA GLY A 74 15.31 -4.71 -7.51
C GLY A 74 16.69 -4.35 -6.96
N GLY A 75 17.40 -3.39 -7.55
CA GLY A 75 18.71 -2.91 -7.11
C GLY A 75 18.66 -2.04 -5.85
N ILE A 76 19.82 -1.50 -5.46
CA ILE A 76 19.96 -0.62 -4.30
C ILE A 76 19.32 0.72 -4.63
N VAL A 77 18.21 1.05 -3.96
CA VAL A 77 17.37 2.21 -4.32
C VAL A 77 18.12 3.55 -4.28
N ALA A 78 19.11 3.69 -3.40
CA ALA A 78 19.93 4.90 -3.30
C ALA A 78 20.82 5.13 -4.54
N ASP A 79 21.19 4.06 -5.24
CA ASP A 79 22.08 4.11 -6.41
C ASP A 79 21.30 4.10 -7.73
N GLU A 80 19.99 3.88 -7.67
CA GLU A 80 19.12 3.79 -8.83
C GLU A 80 18.69 5.18 -9.33
N THR A 81 18.71 5.34 -10.65
CA THR A 81 18.15 6.49 -11.35
C THR A 81 17.08 6.03 -12.33
N ALA A 82 16.43 6.98 -13.00
CA ALA A 82 15.41 6.70 -14.02
C ALA A 82 15.90 5.74 -15.14
N LYS A 83 17.22 5.59 -15.35
CA LYS A 83 17.76 4.66 -16.35
C LYS A 83 17.49 3.18 -16.05
N TYR A 84 17.28 2.84 -14.77
CA TYR A 84 16.95 1.47 -14.35
C TYR A 84 15.45 1.27 -14.17
N ALA A 85 14.64 2.29 -14.46
CA ALA A 85 13.20 2.21 -14.25
C ALA A 85 12.56 1.24 -15.24
N HIS A 86 11.74 0.34 -14.72
CA HIS A 86 10.88 -0.54 -15.52
C HIS A 86 9.44 -0.46 -15.02
N THR A 87 8.50 -0.67 -15.94
CA THR A 87 7.08 -0.74 -15.56
C THR A 87 6.84 -2.07 -14.85
N CYS A 88 6.35 -1.99 -13.61
CA CYS A 88 5.90 -3.13 -12.83
C CYS A 88 4.37 -3.09 -12.75
N ASN A 89 3.73 -4.14 -13.24
CA ASN A 89 2.29 -4.32 -13.10
C ASN A 89 2.01 -5.00 -11.75
N VAL A 90 1.25 -4.32 -10.90
CA VAL A 90 0.86 -4.85 -9.58
C VAL A 90 -0.59 -5.28 -9.65
N GLN A 91 -0.84 -6.56 -9.38
CA GLN A 91 -2.18 -7.13 -9.25
C GLN A 91 -2.49 -7.31 -7.77
N VAL A 92 -3.63 -6.79 -7.31
CA VAL A 92 -4.16 -7.08 -5.98
C VAL A 92 -5.27 -8.11 -6.14
N TYR A 93 -5.10 -9.28 -5.54
CA TYR A 93 -6.11 -10.35 -5.55
C TYR A 93 -7.08 -10.13 -4.38
N HIS A 94 -8.37 -10.19 -4.69
CA HIS A 94 -9.44 -10.13 -3.71
C HIS A 94 -10.62 -10.96 -4.22
N ASP A 95 -10.63 -12.23 -3.82
CA ASP A 95 -11.66 -13.21 -4.18
C ASP A 95 -11.85 -14.18 -3.00
N ALA A 96 -12.65 -15.23 -3.20
CA ALA A 96 -12.95 -16.20 -2.15
C ALA A 96 -11.74 -17.03 -1.70
N GLU A 97 -10.78 -17.29 -2.59
CA GLU A 97 -9.54 -18.01 -2.30
C GLU A 97 -8.47 -17.07 -1.74
N HIS A 98 -8.52 -15.78 -2.13
CA HIS A 98 -7.59 -14.72 -1.73
C HIS A 98 -8.33 -13.58 -1.02
N PRO A 99 -8.81 -13.77 0.22
CA PRO A 99 -9.68 -12.81 0.90
C PRO A 99 -8.90 -11.61 1.49
N SER A 100 -8.25 -10.82 0.63
CA SER A 100 -7.58 -9.57 1.04
C SER A 100 -8.56 -8.66 1.78
N ALA A 101 -8.22 -8.17 2.96
CA ALA A 101 -9.16 -7.45 3.82
C ALA A 101 -8.55 -6.23 4.49
N ILE A 102 -9.43 -5.31 4.90
CA ILE A 102 -9.11 -4.25 5.86
C ILE A 102 -9.84 -4.54 7.17
N GLN A 103 -9.10 -4.56 8.27
CA GLN A 103 -9.66 -4.71 9.60
C GLN A 103 -9.98 -3.32 10.17
N LEU A 104 -11.23 -3.10 10.56
CA LEU A 104 -11.70 -1.81 11.03
C LEU A 104 -12.19 -1.87 12.48
N PRO A 105 -11.65 -0.97 13.32
CA PRO A 105 -12.11 -0.46 14.61
C PRO A 105 -13.57 -0.33 15.03
N LEU A 106 -14.55 -0.99 14.40
CA LEU A 106 -15.94 -0.53 14.52
C LEU A 106 -16.52 -0.80 15.92
N ARG A 107 -17.19 0.21 16.47
CA ARG A 107 -18.04 0.12 17.67
C ARG A 107 -19.48 0.40 17.29
#